data_AF-A0AAD6BKZ0-F1
#
_entry.id   AF-A0AAD6BKZ0-F1
#
_cell.length_a   1.000
_cell.length_b   1.000
_cell.length_c   1.000
_cell.angle_alpha   90.00
_cell.angle_beta   90.00
_cell.angle_gamma   90.00
#
_symmetry.space_group_name_H-M   'P 1'
#
loop_
_entity.id
_entity.type
_entity.pdbx_description
1 polymer ?
#
loop_
_entity_poly.entity_id
_entity_poly.type
_entity_poly.pdbx_seq_one_letter_code
_entity_poly.pdbx_strand_id
1 'polypeptide(L)'
;MTLNVPGLVVMAGFYLLILGTGIWASFRSKKQEKKCTGNGMEITLLAGRNINLLVGIFTLTATWVGGGFILGIAEAAYNPTLGAVWALMPVPYVLTFFLGGFFFARPMRENRYVTMMDPFQQKYGNVMSSLLILPALVADVLWVARTLVSLVPKAPKSHSTLLLPKCGTGWGGQALGGLAYQAFYQRILSASSYTQAQVTCFASSGFCLVLGIPSILVGAVAASTG
;
A
#
# COMPACT_ATOMS: atom_id res chain seq x y z
N MET A 1 -6.44 3.13 35.93
CA MET A 1 -5.72 2.49 34.82
C MET A 1 -4.25 2.53 35.15
N THR A 2 -3.61 1.38 35.38
CA THR A 2 -2.16 1.31 35.62
C THR A 2 -1.45 1.61 34.30
N LEU A 3 -0.87 2.80 34.18
CA LEU A 3 -0.05 3.18 33.03
C LEU A 3 1.09 2.17 32.91
N ASN A 4 1.12 1.42 31.80
CA ASN A 4 2.21 0.52 31.49
C ASN A 4 3.41 1.35 31.02
N VAL A 5 4.14 1.92 31.99
CA VAL A 5 5.28 2.81 31.79
C VAL A 5 6.32 2.21 30.83
N PRO A 6 6.69 0.90 30.93
CA PRO A 6 7.57 0.26 29.94
C PRO A 6 7.03 0.34 28.50
N GLY A 7 5.75 0.05 28.28
CA GLY A 7 5.14 0.10 26.95
C GLY A 7 5.10 1.52 26.37
N LEU A 8 4.82 2.51 27.21
CA LEU A 8 4.83 3.92 26.80
C LEU A 8 6.23 4.39 26.38
N VAL A 9 7.26 4.01 27.15
CA VAL A 9 8.66 4.36 26.85
C VAL A 9 9.10 3.72 25.53
N VAL A 10 8.77 2.45 25.29
CA VAL A 10 9.09 1.77 24.03
C VAL A 10 8.40 2.42 22.84
N MET A 11 7.11 2.76 22.97
CA MET A 11 6.36 3.46 21.90
C MET A 11 6.93 4.85 21.62
N ALA A 12 7.23 5.63 22.66
CA ALA A 12 7.83 6.95 22.51
C ALA A 12 9.19 6.86 21.79
N GLY A 13 10.05 5.92 22.19
CA GLY A 13 11.33 5.67 21.53
C GLY A 13 11.18 5.28 20.06
N PHE A 14 10.24 4.39 19.75
CA PHE A 14 9.94 3.96 18.38
C PHE A 14 9.49 5.12 17.48
N TYR A 15 8.56 5.96 17.95
CA TYR A 15 8.11 7.13 17.19
C TYR A 15 9.22 8.16 16.99
N LEU A 16 10.08 8.39 17.99
CA LEU A 16 11.23 9.29 17.86
C LEU A 16 12.24 8.77 16.82
N LEU A 17 12.47 7.47 16.73
CA LEU A 17 13.32 6.87 15.70
C LEU A 17 12.72 7.03 14.30
N ILE A 18 11.42 6.81 14.12
CA ILE A 18 10.73 7.04 12.84
C ILE A 18 10.85 8.52 12.44
N LEU A 19 10.59 9.43 13.38
CA LEU A 19 10.67 10.86 13.12
C LEU A 19 12.11 11.29 12.81
N GLY A 20 13.09 10.78 13.54
CA GLY A 20 14.51 11.03 13.30
C GLY A 20 14.98 10.53 11.92
N THR A 21 14.60 9.32 11.53
CA THR A 21 14.92 8.77 10.20
C THR A 21 14.22 9.54 9.08
N GLY A 22 12.96 9.96 9.27
CA GLY A 22 12.24 10.79 8.31
C GLY A 22 12.86 12.18 8.12
N ILE A 23 13.26 12.83 9.21
CA ILE A 23 13.95 14.13 9.18
C ILE A 23 15.32 13.98 8.50
N TRP A 24 16.10 12.96 8.86
CA TRP A 24 17.40 12.69 8.25
C TRP A 24 17.27 12.40 6.74
N ALA A 25 16.28 11.60 6.34
CA ALA A 25 15.98 11.32 4.94
C ALA A 25 15.56 12.59 4.18
N SER A 26 14.76 13.48 4.80
CA SER A 26 14.36 14.76 4.22
C SER A 26 15.55 15.69 3.99
N PHE A 27 16.43 15.82 4.98
CA PHE A 27 17.65 16.63 4.83
C PHE A 27 18.63 16.03 3.81
N ARG A 28 18.76 14.70 3.77
CA ARG A 28 19.59 14.00 2.78
C ARG A 28 19.04 14.20 1.36
N SER A 29 17.72 14.13 1.18
CA SER A 29 17.04 14.37 -0.10
C SER A 29 17.26 15.81 -0.60
N LYS A 30 17.06 16.82 0.26
CA LYS A 30 17.33 18.23 -0.07
C LYS A 30 18.79 18.49 -0.48
N LYS A 31 19.74 17.72 0.06
CA LYS A 31 21.17 17.84 -0.29
C LYS A 31 21.49 17.21 -1.65
N GLN A 32 20.75 16.19 -2.07
CA GLN A 32 20.88 15.57 -3.40
C GLN A 32 20.13 16.38 -4.47
N GLU A 33 18.99 16.97 -4.14
CA GLU A 33 18.22 17.84 -5.04
C GLU A 33 19.05 19.05 -5.51
N LYS A 34 19.82 19.67 -4.60
CA LYS A 34 20.73 20.78 -4.93
C LYS A 34 21.90 20.41 -5.86
N LYS A 35 22.19 19.11 -6.05
CA LYS A 35 23.32 18.63 -6.88
C LYS A 35 22.90 18.16 -8.26
N CYS A 36 21.60 17.98 -8.52
CA CYS A 36 21.09 17.41 -9.76
C CYS A 36 20.38 18.48 -10.62
N THR A 37 20.94 18.80 -11.78
CA THR A 37 20.38 19.70 -12.79
C THR A 37 19.33 18.95 -13.63
N GLY A 38 18.15 18.72 -13.08
CA GLY A 38 17.04 18.05 -13.76
C GLY A 38 15.69 18.66 -13.38
N ASN A 39 14.64 18.30 -14.13
CA ASN A 39 13.28 18.77 -13.90
C ASN A 39 12.86 18.41 -12.46
N GLY A 40 12.78 19.39 -11.55
CA GLY A 40 12.73 19.16 -10.10
C GLY A 40 11.57 18.24 -9.64
N MET A 41 10.49 18.22 -10.42
CA MET A 41 9.34 17.34 -10.21
C MET A 41 9.67 15.85 -10.40
N GLU A 42 10.50 15.48 -11.38
CA GLU A 42 10.93 14.09 -11.61
C GLU A 42 11.84 13.60 -10.48
N ILE A 43 12.72 14.46 -9.99
CA ILE A 43 13.64 14.14 -8.89
C ILE A 43 12.87 13.96 -7.58
N THR A 44 11.89 14.82 -7.31
CA THR A 44 11.06 14.75 -6.10
C THR A 44 10.10 13.57 -6.11
N LEU A 45 9.45 13.29 -7.24
CA LEU A 45 8.44 12.23 -7.33
C LEU A 45 9.01 10.83 -7.57
N LEU A 46 10.13 10.73 -8.31
CA LEU A 46 10.68 9.43 -8.74
C LEU A 46 12.04 9.12 -8.12
N ALA A 47 12.51 9.93 -7.17
CA ALA A 47 13.84 9.84 -6.56
C ALA A 47 14.96 9.70 -7.61
N GLY A 48 14.82 10.41 -8.74
CA GLY A 48 15.78 10.35 -9.86
C GLY A 48 15.90 8.97 -10.53
N ARG A 49 14.88 8.10 -10.42
CA ARG A 49 14.86 6.73 -10.96
C ARG A 49 15.99 5.82 -10.47
N ASN A 50 16.56 6.13 -9.30
CA ASN A 50 17.73 5.42 -8.76
C ASN A 50 17.43 4.75 -7.41
N ILE A 51 16.21 4.23 -7.23
CA ILE A 51 15.87 3.50 -6.01
C ILE A 51 16.42 2.07 -6.07
N ASN A 52 17.03 1.63 -4.96
CA ASN A 52 17.47 0.25 -4.81
C ASN A 52 16.27 -0.70 -4.82
N LEU A 53 16.42 -1.84 -5.50
CA LEU A 53 15.39 -2.88 -5.61
C LEU A 53 14.85 -3.29 -4.23
N LEU A 54 15.75 -3.46 -3.26
CA LEU A 54 15.38 -3.85 -1.89
C LEU A 54 14.46 -2.81 -1.22
N VAL A 55 14.81 -1.53 -1.32
CA VAL A 55 13.99 -0.43 -0.78
C VAL A 55 12.65 -0.37 -1.51
N GLY A 56 12.64 -0.64 -2.81
CA GLY A 56 11.43 -0.79 -3.61
C GLY A 56 10.51 -1.91 -3.10
N ILE A 57 11.04 -3.10 -2.79
CA ILE A 57 10.26 -4.23 -2.24
C ILE A 57 9.66 -3.84 -0.89
N PHE A 58 10.50 -3.42 0.07
CA PHE A 58 10.02 -3.12 1.43
C PHE A 58 8.99 -2.01 1.45
N THR A 59 9.25 -0.93 0.71
CA THR A 59 8.33 0.21 0.66
C THR A 59 7.05 -0.20 -0.07
N LEU A 60 7.15 -1.01 -1.13
CA LEU A 60 5.98 -1.50 -1.85
C LEU A 60 5.09 -2.35 -0.95
N THR A 61 5.64 -3.36 -0.28
CA THR A 61 4.89 -4.20 0.65
C THR A 61 4.33 -3.40 1.82
N ALA A 62 5.08 -2.44 2.38
CA ALA A 62 4.64 -1.61 3.52
C ALA A 62 3.38 -0.77 3.25
N THR A 63 3.04 -0.48 1.98
CA THR A 63 1.78 0.22 1.67
C THR A 63 0.56 -0.67 1.73
N TRP A 64 0.73 -1.97 1.47
CA TRP A 64 -0.37 -2.92 1.42
C TRP A 64 -0.51 -3.67 2.73
N VAL A 65 0.61 -3.95 3.40
CA VAL A 65 0.65 -4.58 4.72
C VAL A 65 0.60 -3.49 5.78
N GLY A 66 -0.61 -3.21 6.27
CA GLY A 66 -0.88 -2.25 7.34
C GLY A 66 -1.93 -2.75 8.34
N GLY A 67 -2.38 -1.87 9.23
CA GLY A 67 -3.36 -2.21 10.27
C GLY A 67 -4.67 -2.78 9.71
N GLY A 68 -5.18 -2.21 8.62
CA GLY A 68 -6.36 -2.72 7.93
C GLY A 68 -6.17 -4.10 7.29
N PHE A 69 -4.96 -4.42 6.83
CA PHE A 69 -4.63 -5.74 6.29
C PHE A 69 -4.60 -6.79 7.40
N ILE A 70 -3.90 -6.50 8.50
CA ILE A 70 -3.74 -7.44 9.63
C ILE A 70 -5.08 -7.68 10.32
N LEU A 71 -5.81 -6.62 10.68
CA LEU A 71 -7.09 -6.73 11.37
C LEU A 71 -8.19 -7.28 10.47
N GLY A 72 -8.20 -6.93 9.18
CA GLY A 72 -9.16 -7.47 8.21
C GLY A 72 -9.02 -8.97 8.02
N ILE A 73 -7.78 -9.48 7.93
CA ILE A 73 -7.50 -10.92 7.84
C ILE A 73 -7.86 -11.63 9.16
N ALA A 74 -7.50 -11.04 10.29
CA ALA A 74 -7.81 -11.62 11.60
C ALA A 74 -9.33 -11.72 11.84
N GLU A 75 -10.11 -10.70 11.46
CA GLU A 75 -11.58 -10.72 11.59
C GLU A 75 -12.25 -11.70 10.63
N ALA A 76 -11.72 -11.83 9.41
CA ALA A 76 -12.19 -12.82 8.44
C ALA A 76 -11.89 -14.26 8.91
N ALA A 77 -10.74 -14.49 9.54
CA ALA A 77 -10.40 -15.78 10.13
C ALA A 77 -11.19 -16.07 11.42
N TYR A 78 -11.62 -15.03 12.15
CA TYR A 78 -12.41 -15.15 13.38
C TYR A 78 -13.87 -15.56 13.13
N ASN A 79 -14.52 -15.02 12.09
CA ASN A 79 -15.94 -15.26 11.83
C ASN A 79 -16.18 -16.49 10.92
N PRO A 80 -16.88 -17.54 11.40
CA PRO A 80 -17.15 -18.74 10.59
C PRO A 80 -18.12 -18.48 9.43
N THR A 81 -18.97 -17.46 9.52
CA THR A 81 -19.92 -17.04 8.47
C THR A 81 -19.29 -16.21 7.36
N LEU A 82 -18.12 -15.59 7.59
CA LEU A 82 -17.35 -14.92 6.54
C LEU A 82 -16.55 -15.91 5.68
N GLY A 83 -16.41 -17.18 6.08
CA GLY A 83 -15.85 -18.25 5.26
C GLY A 83 -14.34 -18.16 5.00
N ALA A 84 -13.67 -19.30 4.93
CA ALA A 84 -12.23 -19.41 4.64
C ALA A 84 -11.78 -18.69 3.35
N VAL A 85 -12.72 -18.46 2.43
CA VAL A 85 -12.50 -17.70 1.20
C VAL A 85 -12.08 -16.26 1.51
N TRP A 86 -12.65 -15.60 2.52
CA TRP A 86 -12.25 -14.23 2.88
C TRP A 86 -10.95 -14.17 3.70
N ALA A 87 -10.43 -15.29 4.19
CA ALA A 87 -9.08 -15.33 4.78
C ALA A 87 -7.96 -15.25 3.71
N LEU A 88 -8.30 -15.53 2.45
CA LEU A 88 -7.37 -15.45 1.31
C LEU A 88 -7.26 -14.03 0.70
N MET A 89 -7.62 -12.98 1.44
CA MET A 89 -7.39 -11.57 1.08
C MET A 89 -5.96 -11.25 0.56
N PRO A 90 -4.88 -11.97 0.93
CA PRO A 90 -3.57 -11.79 0.30
C PRO A 90 -3.53 -12.12 -1.22
N VAL A 91 -4.36 -13.05 -1.70
CA VAL A 91 -4.35 -13.54 -3.08
C VAL A 91 -4.76 -12.48 -4.12
N PRO A 92 -5.83 -11.67 -3.94
CA PRO A 92 -6.14 -10.61 -4.89
C PRO A 92 -5.01 -9.56 -4.96
N TYR A 93 -4.31 -9.27 -3.86
CA TYR A 93 -3.13 -8.39 -3.89
C TYR A 93 -2.00 -8.99 -4.74
N VAL A 94 -1.72 -10.30 -4.59
CA VAL A 94 -0.75 -10.99 -5.45
C VAL A 94 -1.13 -10.84 -6.92
N LEU A 95 -2.40 -11.03 -7.25
CA LEU A 95 -2.90 -10.87 -8.62
C LEU A 95 -2.69 -9.43 -9.12
N THR A 96 -2.94 -8.40 -8.30
CA THR A 96 -2.70 -7.00 -8.68
C THR A 96 -1.24 -6.71 -8.96
N PHE A 97 -0.34 -7.21 -8.11
CA PHE A 97 1.11 -7.02 -8.31
C PHE A 97 1.59 -7.75 -9.55
N PHE A 98 1.04 -8.95 -9.80
CA PHE A 98 1.41 -9.76 -10.95
C PHE A 98 0.94 -9.12 -12.25
N LEU A 99 -0.34 -8.71 -12.32
CA LEU A 99 -0.93 -8.04 -13.47
C LEU A 99 -0.31 -6.65 -13.70
N GLY A 100 -0.12 -5.86 -12.64
CA GLY A 100 0.48 -4.54 -12.70
C GLY A 100 1.95 -4.59 -13.13
N GLY A 101 2.71 -5.56 -12.60
CA GLY A 101 4.09 -5.79 -13.00
C GLY A 101 4.21 -6.27 -14.45
N PHE A 102 3.40 -7.24 -14.87
CA PHE A 102 3.51 -7.81 -16.21
C PHE A 102 2.99 -6.87 -17.30
N PHE A 103 1.79 -6.32 -17.12
CA PHE A 103 1.11 -5.55 -18.17
C PHE A 103 1.45 -4.06 -18.15
N PHE A 104 1.56 -3.45 -16.97
CA PHE A 104 1.70 -1.98 -16.87
C PHE A 104 3.14 -1.50 -16.65
N ALA A 105 4.04 -2.30 -16.05
CA ALA A 105 5.40 -1.84 -15.77
C ALA A 105 6.19 -1.47 -17.04
N ARG A 106 5.96 -2.21 -18.14
CA ARG A 106 6.61 -1.96 -19.43
C ARG A 106 6.09 -0.69 -20.12
N PRO A 107 4.78 -0.54 -20.44
CA PRO A 107 4.27 0.65 -21.14
C PRO A 107 4.42 1.93 -20.31
N MET A 108 4.30 1.84 -18.98
CA MET A 108 4.50 3.00 -18.10
C MET A 108 5.94 3.52 -18.14
N ARG A 109 6.90 2.62 -18.33
CA ARG A 109 8.32 2.98 -18.33
C ARG A 109 8.86 3.36 -19.71
N GLU A 110 8.43 2.68 -20.76
CA GLU A 110 8.80 3.02 -22.15
C GLU A 110 8.38 4.46 -22.51
N ASN A 111 7.22 4.91 -22.04
CA ASN A 111 6.71 6.27 -22.27
C ASN A 111 7.18 7.33 -21.25
N ARG A 112 8.02 6.95 -20.28
CA ARG A 112 8.56 7.84 -19.21
C ARG A 112 7.49 8.65 -18.45
N TYR A 113 6.34 8.05 -18.18
CA TYR A 113 5.32 8.68 -17.35
C TYR A 113 5.83 8.93 -15.91
N VAL A 114 5.24 9.91 -15.25
CA VAL A 114 5.51 10.34 -13.87
C VAL A 114 4.34 9.96 -12.96
N THR A 115 3.12 9.95 -13.49
CA THR A 115 1.91 9.56 -12.77
C THR A 115 1.14 8.46 -13.51
N MET A 116 0.30 7.72 -12.77
CA MET A 116 -0.63 6.76 -13.38
C MET A 116 -1.63 7.45 -14.33
N MET A 117 -1.93 8.72 -14.10
CA MET A 117 -2.94 9.47 -14.85
C MET A 117 -2.42 10.01 -16.19
N ASP A 118 -1.10 10.08 -16.39
CA ASP A 118 -0.47 10.58 -17.62
C ASP A 118 -0.98 9.89 -18.91
N PRO A 119 -1.07 8.54 -19.00
CA PRO A 119 -1.63 7.88 -20.20
C PRO A 119 -3.10 8.24 -20.45
N PHE A 120 -3.89 8.46 -19.40
CA PHE A 120 -5.29 8.86 -19.53
C PHE A 120 -5.41 10.32 -19.96
N GLN A 121 -4.52 11.18 -19.48
CA GLN A 121 -4.45 12.58 -19.84
C GLN A 121 -4.07 12.76 -21.32
N GLN A 122 -3.13 11.96 -21.83
CA GLN A 122 -2.77 11.99 -23.26
C GLN A 122 -3.87 11.45 -24.17
N LYS A 123 -4.59 10.41 -23.76
CA LYS A 123 -5.61 9.75 -24.60
C LYS A 123 -6.99 10.40 -24.55
N TYR A 124 -7.41 10.88 -23.38
CA TYR A 124 -8.77 11.39 -23.13
C TYR A 124 -8.81 12.89 -22.79
N GLY A 125 -7.65 13.56 -22.74
CA GLY A 125 -7.54 14.97 -22.43
C GLY A 125 -7.66 15.29 -20.93
N ASN A 126 -7.43 16.57 -20.60
CA ASN A 126 -7.34 17.03 -19.21
C ASN A 126 -8.66 16.92 -18.43
N VAL A 127 -9.80 17.10 -19.09
CA VAL A 127 -11.12 17.11 -18.43
C VAL A 127 -11.47 15.72 -17.89
N MET A 128 -11.26 14.69 -18.71
CA MET A 128 -11.58 13.32 -18.31
C MET A 128 -10.58 12.78 -17.27
N SER A 129 -9.31 13.17 -17.38
CA SER A 129 -8.29 12.85 -16.35
C SER A 129 -8.66 13.45 -14.99
N SER A 130 -9.09 14.72 -14.95
CA SER A 130 -9.52 15.38 -13.71
C SER A 130 -10.75 14.71 -13.08
N LEU A 131 -11.70 14.25 -13.90
CA LEU A 131 -12.85 13.48 -13.42
C LEU A 131 -12.44 12.12 -12.83
N LEU A 132 -11.47 11.44 -13.42
CA LEU A 132 -10.96 10.14 -12.95
C LEU A 132 -10.13 10.24 -11.65
N ILE A 133 -9.54 11.42 -11.38
CA ILE A 133 -8.83 11.68 -10.12
C ILE A 133 -9.81 11.73 -8.93
N LEU A 134 -11.05 12.19 -9.11
CA LEU A 134 -12.00 12.32 -8.00
C LEU A 134 -12.33 10.97 -7.33
N PRO A 135 -12.71 9.90 -8.07
CA PRO A 135 -12.87 8.56 -7.48
C PRO A 135 -11.59 8.01 -6.84
N ALA A 136 -10.43 8.28 -7.42
CA ALA A 136 -9.14 7.83 -6.88
C ALA A 136 -8.85 8.50 -5.53
N LEU A 137 -9.06 9.81 -5.41
CA LEU A 137 -8.92 10.55 -4.16
C LEU A 137 -9.90 10.05 -3.09
N VAL A 138 -11.15 9.79 -3.47
CA VAL A 138 -12.14 9.22 -2.53
C VAL A 138 -11.69 7.85 -2.05
N ALA A 139 -11.16 7.00 -2.94
CA ALA A 139 -10.64 5.69 -2.56
C ALA A 139 -9.44 5.78 -1.59
N ASP A 140 -8.49 6.69 -1.84
CA ASP A 140 -7.35 6.94 -0.93
C ASP A 140 -7.82 7.49 0.43
N VAL A 141 -8.79 8.40 0.46
CA VAL A 141 -9.36 8.92 1.71
C VAL A 141 -10.05 7.80 2.50
N LEU A 142 -10.80 6.94 1.83
CA LEU A 142 -11.43 5.76 2.45
C LEU A 142 -10.38 4.77 2.96
N TRP A 143 -9.25 4.62 2.27
CA TRP A 143 -8.13 3.79 2.72
C TRP A 143 -7.48 4.33 4.01
N VAL A 144 -7.23 5.63 4.07
CA VAL A 144 -6.70 6.30 5.27
C VAL A 144 -7.69 6.18 6.43
N ALA A 145 -8.98 6.40 6.17
CA ALA A 145 -10.04 6.26 7.17
C ALA A 145 -10.09 4.83 7.75
N ARG A 146 -10.02 3.80 6.88
CA ARG A 146 -9.94 2.39 7.30
C ARG A 146 -8.73 2.11 8.18
N THR A 147 -7.56 2.64 7.80
CA THR A 147 -6.33 2.47 8.59
C THR A 147 -6.42 3.14 9.94
N LEU A 148 -7.03 4.34 10.02
CA LEU A 148 -7.24 5.04 11.28
C LEU A 148 -8.21 4.31 12.20
N VAL A 149 -9.32 3.78 11.66
CA VAL A 149 -10.28 2.96 12.41
C VAL A 149 -9.60 1.70 12.96
N SER A 150 -8.69 1.11 12.20
CA SER A 150 -7.92 -0.08 12.63
C SER A 150 -7.04 0.18 13.86
N LEU A 151 -6.65 1.43 14.13
CA LEU A 151 -5.81 1.80 15.27
C LEU A 151 -6.61 2.08 16.55
N VAL A 152 -7.92 2.31 16.47
CA VAL A 152 -8.74 2.74 17.61
C VAL A 152 -9.29 1.52 18.37
N PRO A 153 -8.90 1.27 19.64
CA PRO A 153 -9.32 0.08 20.41
C PRO A 153 -10.83 0.01 20.74
N LYS A 154 -11.57 1.09 20.49
CA LYS A 154 -13.02 1.23 20.75
C LYS A 154 -13.79 1.66 19.51
N ALA A 155 -13.40 1.20 18.33
CA ALA A 155 -14.23 1.42 17.15
C ALA A 155 -15.58 0.67 17.32
N PRO A 156 -16.74 1.33 17.15
CA PRO A 156 -18.03 0.67 17.24
C PRO A 156 -18.14 -0.40 16.14
N LYS A 157 -18.35 -1.67 16.55
CA LYS A 157 -18.46 -2.85 15.66
C LYS A 157 -19.43 -2.64 14.47
N SER A 158 -20.42 -1.75 14.61
CA SER A 158 -21.40 -1.38 13.59
C SER A 158 -20.81 -0.63 12.38
N HIS A 159 -19.80 0.23 12.58
CA HIS A 159 -19.15 0.99 11.49
C HIS A 159 -17.96 0.26 10.87
N SER A 160 -17.26 -0.59 11.63
CA SER A 160 -16.16 -1.42 11.12
C SER A 160 -16.64 -2.42 10.07
N THR A 161 -17.87 -2.92 10.21
CA THR A 161 -18.47 -3.80 9.19
C THR A 161 -18.96 -3.08 7.93
N LEU A 162 -19.18 -1.76 7.97
CA LEU A 162 -19.52 -0.97 6.79
C LEU A 162 -18.28 -0.65 5.94
N LEU A 163 -17.10 -0.66 6.58
CA LEU A 163 -15.80 -0.41 5.95
C LEU A 163 -15.05 -1.69 5.58
N LEU A 164 -15.38 -2.82 6.20
CA LEU A 164 -15.05 -4.13 5.65
C LEU A 164 -15.85 -4.38 4.38
N PRO A 165 -15.31 -5.13 3.42
CA PRO A 165 -16.06 -5.58 2.26
C PRO A 165 -17.17 -6.55 2.73
N LYS A 166 -18.25 -6.02 3.29
CA LYS A 166 -19.49 -6.77 3.43
C LYS A 166 -20.02 -7.01 2.02
N CYS A 167 -19.98 -8.29 1.63
CA CYS A 167 -20.82 -8.92 0.60
C CYS A 167 -21.12 -8.01 -0.62
N GLY A 168 -20.15 -7.79 -1.51
CA GLY A 168 -20.43 -7.09 -2.77
C GLY A 168 -19.22 -6.68 -3.60
N THR A 169 -18.08 -6.37 -2.99
CA THR A 169 -16.82 -6.21 -3.72
C THR A 169 -16.17 -7.58 -3.87
N GLY A 170 -16.58 -8.30 -4.93
CA GLY A 170 -15.91 -9.54 -5.31
C GLY A 170 -14.40 -9.35 -5.42
N TRP A 171 -13.66 -10.46 -5.37
CA TRP A 171 -12.21 -10.50 -5.51
C TRP A 171 -11.67 -9.66 -6.68
N GLY A 172 -12.42 -9.62 -7.79
CA GLY A 172 -12.12 -8.80 -8.95
C GLY A 172 -12.16 -7.28 -8.68
N GLY A 173 -13.06 -6.79 -7.82
CA GLY A 173 -13.15 -5.37 -7.48
C GLY A 173 -11.98 -4.90 -6.62
N GLN A 174 -11.50 -5.75 -5.71
CA GLN A 174 -10.29 -5.47 -4.93
C GLN A 174 -9.03 -5.57 -5.79
N ALA A 175 -9.00 -6.52 -6.74
CA ALA A 175 -7.88 -6.65 -7.67
C ALA A 175 -7.80 -5.48 -8.67
N LEU A 176 -8.93 -5.06 -9.23
CA LEU A 176 -8.98 -3.92 -10.17
C LEU A 176 -8.80 -2.58 -9.45
N GLY A 177 -9.37 -2.41 -8.26
CA GLY A 177 -9.14 -1.24 -7.43
C GLY A 177 -7.68 -1.12 -7.00
N GLY A 178 -7.01 -2.24 -6.76
CA GLY A 178 -5.61 -2.23 -6.39
C GLY A 178 -4.65 -1.80 -7.52
N LEU A 179 -5.04 -2.08 -8.77
CA LEU A 179 -4.36 -1.59 -9.97
C LEU A 179 -4.54 -0.09 -10.21
N ALA A 180 -5.36 0.62 -9.42
CA ALA A 180 -5.54 2.07 -9.52
C ALA A 180 -4.77 2.87 -8.46
N TYR A 181 -4.00 2.21 -7.59
CA TYR A 181 -3.26 2.90 -6.54
C TYR A 181 -2.08 3.68 -7.11
N GLN A 182 -2.11 5.00 -6.92
CA GLN A 182 -1.05 5.88 -7.41
C GLN A 182 0.32 5.56 -6.79
N ALA A 183 0.35 5.16 -5.51
CA ALA A 183 1.58 4.76 -4.81
C ALA A 183 2.26 3.51 -5.40
N PHE A 184 1.49 2.62 -6.04
CA PHE A 184 2.03 1.44 -6.72
C PHE A 184 2.82 1.86 -7.97
N TYR A 185 2.23 2.68 -8.84
CA TYR A 185 2.88 3.15 -10.06
C TYR A 185 4.07 4.06 -9.77
N GLN A 186 3.98 4.93 -8.77
CA GLN A 186 5.12 5.77 -8.37
C GLN A 186 6.37 4.95 -8.04
N ARG A 187 6.21 3.76 -7.43
CA ARG A 187 7.34 2.87 -7.11
C ARG A 187 7.86 2.11 -8.33
N ILE A 188 6.98 1.64 -9.20
CA ILE A 188 7.35 1.05 -10.49
C ILE A 188 8.15 2.06 -11.34
N LEU A 189 7.70 3.31 -11.37
CA LEU A 189 8.34 4.38 -12.12
C LEU A 189 9.65 4.87 -11.46
N SER A 190 9.79 4.72 -10.14
CA SER A 190 11.03 5.06 -9.40
C SER A 190 12.16 4.04 -9.55
N ALA A 191 11.87 2.81 -9.99
CA ALA A 191 12.89 1.82 -10.35
C ALA A 191 13.80 2.36 -11.46
N SER A 192 15.00 1.83 -11.65
CA SER A 192 15.91 2.27 -12.73
C SER A 192 15.63 1.56 -14.06
N SER A 193 15.16 0.31 -14.02
CA SER A 193 14.87 -0.53 -15.18
C SER A 193 13.46 -1.15 -15.10
N TYR A 194 12.88 -1.51 -16.25
CA TYR A 194 11.59 -2.20 -16.31
C TYR A 194 11.66 -3.60 -15.68
N THR A 195 12.78 -4.32 -15.88
CA THR A 195 13.03 -5.61 -15.23
C THR A 195 13.10 -5.45 -13.73
N GLN A 196 13.75 -4.40 -13.24
CA GLN A 196 13.83 -4.09 -11.81
C GLN A 196 12.43 -3.83 -11.23
N ALA A 197 11.59 -3.06 -11.95
CA ALA A 197 10.21 -2.78 -11.55
C ALA A 197 9.35 -4.06 -11.47
N GLN A 198 9.51 -4.97 -12.44
CA GLN A 198 8.84 -6.27 -12.45
C GLN A 198 9.26 -7.15 -11.27
N VAL A 199 10.57 -7.27 -11.04
CA VAL A 199 11.12 -8.06 -9.93
C VAL A 199 10.65 -7.49 -8.59
N THR A 200 10.60 -6.15 -8.41
CA THR A 200 10.02 -5.56 -7.20
C THR A 200 8.56 -5.97 -7.00
N CYS A 201 7.74 -6.00 -8.06
CA CYS A 201 6.33 -6.40 -7.94
C CYS A 201 6.19 -7.88 -7.56
N PHE A 202 6.94 -8.77 -8.22
CA PHE A 202 6.91 -10.21 -7.93
C PHE A 202 7.49 -10.56 -6.56
N ALA A 203 8.58 -9.91 -6.15
CA ALA A 203 9.14 -10.13 -4.83
C ALA A 203 8.22 -9.59 -3.73
N SER A 204 7.58 -8.43 -3.95
CA SER A 204 6.62 -7.85 -3.00
C SER A 204 5.37 -8.72 -2.85
N SER A 205 4.89 -9.34 -3.94
CA SER A 205 3.74 -10.24 -3.87
C SER A 205 4.01 -11.47 -3.02
N GLY A 206 5.19 -12.09 -3.18
CA GLY A 206 5.64 -13.18 -2.32
C GLY A 206 5.76 -12.74 -0.86
N PHE A 207 6.33 -11.56 -0.62
CA PHE A 207 6.48 -11.02 0.74
C PHE A 207 5.14 -10.72 1.42
N CYS A 208 4.14 -10.23 0.68
CA CYS A 208 2.77 -10.03 1.19
C CYS A 208 2.09 -11.34 1.60
N LEU A 209 2.32 -12.44 0.88
CA LEU A 209 1.80 -13.76 1.27
C LEU A 209 2.41 -14.21 2.60
N VAL A 210 3.72 -14.08 2.75
CA VAL A 210 4.44 -14.47 3.97
C VAL A 210 3.95 -13.67 5.17
N LEU A 211 3.78 -12.35 5.02
CA LEU A 211 3.28 -11.48 6.09
C LEU A 211 1.77 -11.66 6.39
N GLY A 212 1.01 -12.30 5.49
CA GLY A 212 -0.36 -12.70 5.73
C GLY A 212 -0.49 -13.86 6.73
N ILE A 213 0.49 -14.78 6.75
CA ILE A 213 0.42 -16.01 7.57
C ILE A 213 0.26 -15.72 9.06
N PRO A 214 1.06 -14.84 9.70
CA PRO A 214 0.88 -14.51 11.11
C PRO A 214 -0.51 -13.95 11.43
N SER A 215 -1.07 -13.14 10.52
CA SER A 215 -2.39 -12.53 10.71
C SER A 215 -3.51 -13.58 10.69
N ILE A 216 -3.39 -14.58 9.81
CA ILE A 216 -4.33 -15.72 9.75
C ILE A 216 -4.23 -16.55 11.03
N LEU A 217 -3.01 -16.85 11.49
CA LEU A 217 -2.79 -17.63 12.71
C LEU A 217 -3.39 -16.94 13.94
N VAL A 218 -3.17 -15.62 14.09
CA VAL A 218 -3.74 -14.85 15.19
C VAL A 218 -5.27 -14.89 15.19
N GLY A 219 -5.91 -14.71 14.02
CA GLY A 219 -7.36 -14.81 13.90
C GLY A 219 -7.90 -16.21 14.19
N ALA A 220 -7.20 -17.26 13.70
CA ALA A 220 -7.58 -18.65 13.92
C ALA A 220 -7.46 -19.07 15.39
N VAL A 221 -6.40 -18.65 16.10
CA VAL A 221 -6.25 -18.88 17.54
C VAL A 221 -7.34 -18.15 18.32
N ALA A 222 -7.64 -16.90 17.95
CA ALA A 222 -8.72 -16.16 18.60
C ALA A 222 -10.09 -16.85 18.43
N ALA A 223 -10.35 -17.45 17.27
CA ALA A 223 -11.58 -18.21 16.99
C ALA A 223 -11.67 -19.51 17.80
N SER A 224 -10.55 -20.19 18.06
CA SER A 224 -10.55 -21.46 18.79
C SER A 224 -10.65 -21.29 20.31
N THR A 225 -10.30 -20.12 20.83
CA THR A 225 -10.44 -19.75 22.26
C THR A 225 -11.77 -19.08 22.62
N GLY A 226 -12.64 -18.81 21.64
CA GLY A 226 -13.90 -18.07 21.79
C GLY A 226 -15.14 -18.94 21.91
#